data_AF-A0A4V2YDU6-F1
#
_entry.id   AF-A0A4V2YDU6-F1
#
_cell.length_a   1.000
_cell.length_b   1.000
_cell.length_c   1.000
_cell.angle_alpha   90.00
_cell.angle_beta   90.00
_cell.angle_gamma   90.00
#
_symmetry.space_group_name_H-M   'P 1'
#
loop_
_entity.id
_entity.type
_entity.pdbx_description
1 polymer ?
#
loop_
_entity_poly.entity_id
_entity_poly.type
_entity_poly.pdbx_seq_one_letter_code
_entity_poly.pdbx_strand_id
1 'polypeptide(L)'
;MLNHCLVRHAAVPNLRGDPPVLAFHRPEADRVDAWAADAATALAMVIGVGQGVRLRSCDASGCDLVFFDVTRNASRRFCGVSCQNRAKASAYRARRRA
;
A
#
# COMPACT_ATOMS: atom_id res chain seq x y z
N MET A 1 4.08 13.93 -8.87
CA MET A 1 4.09 13.79 -7.40
C MET A 1 5.05 12.71 -6.91
N LEU A 2 4.95 11.44 -7.36
CA LEU A 2 5.84 10.37 -6.88
C LEU A 2 7.34 10.61 -7.17
N ASN A 3 7.68 11.01 -8.40
CA ASN A 3 9.07 11.35 -8.75
C ASN A 3 9.63 12.51 -7.91
N HIS A 4 8.78 13.47 -7.53
CA HIS A 4 9.19 14.55 -6.65
C HIS A 4 9.50 14.04 -5.24
N CYS A 5 8.72 13.08 -4.72
CA CYS A 5 9.00 12.43 -3.45
C CYS A 5 10.35 11.69 -3.47
N LEU A 6 10.60 10.90 -4.52
CA LEU A 6 11.86 10.18 -4.71
C LEU A 6 13.07 11.12 -4.71
N VAL A 7 12.99 12.23 -5.45
CA VAL A 7 14.06 13.24 -5.51
C VAL A 7 14.21 13.97 -4.18
N ARG A 8 13.10 14.41 -3.57
CA ARG A 8 13.10 15.16 -2.31
C ARG A 8 13.78 14.40 -1.16
N HIS A 9 13.55 13.09 -1.09
CA HIS A 9 14.08 12.24 -0.02
C HIS A 9 15.35 11.48 -0.44
N ALA A 10 15.98 11.86 -1.56
CA ALA A 10 17.23 11.30 -2.05
C ALA A 10 17.21 9.76 -2.12
N ALA A 11 16.17 9.18 -2.71
CA ALA A 11 16.01 7.73 -2.81
C ALA A 11 17.12 7.10 -3.67
N VAL A 12 17.87 6.17 -3.08
CA VAL A 12 18.99 5.46 -3.71
C VAL A 12 19.10 4.04 -3.14
N PRO A 13 19.42 3.02 -3.94
CA PRO A 13 19.64 1.68 -3.40
C PRO A 13 20.88 1.64 -2.49
N ASN A 14 20.76 0.99 -1.33
CA ASN A 14 21.85 0.71 -0.41
C ASN A 14 21.69 -0.68 0.24
N LEU A 15 22.78 -1.23 0.77
CA LEU A 15 22.74 -2.38 1.68
C LEU A 15 22.97 -1.89 3.11
N ARG A 16 22.11 -2.31 4.04
CA ARG A 16 22.21 -1.96 5.47
C ARG A 16 22.12 -3.18 6.38
N GLY A 17 22.78 -3.09 7.53
CA GLY A 17 22.76 -4.12 8.57
C GLY A 17 23.72 -5.30 8.30
N ASP A 18 23.75 -6.23 9.25
CA ASP A 18 24.46 -7.51 9.17
C ASP A 18 23.54 -8.62 9.69
N PRO A 19 23.00 -9.52 8.84
CA PRO A 19 23.27 -9.63 7.40
C PRO A 19 22.71 -8.45 6.59
N PRO A 20 23.26 -8.16 5.40
CA PRO A 20 22.85 -7.02 4.58
C PRO A 20 21.44 -7.17 4.03
N VAL A 21 20.65 -6.11 4.15
CA VAL A 21 19.30 -5.98 3.60
C VAL A 21 19.24 -4.80 2.63
N LEU A 22 18.61 -5.00 1.47
CA LEU A 22 18.37 -3.93 0.50
C LEU A 22 17.41 -2.88 1.07
N ALA A 23 17.82 -1.62 0.98
CA ALA A 23 17.00 -0.45 1.24
C ALA A 23 17.17 0.59 0.14
N PHE A 24 16.33 1.63 0.13
CA PHE A 24 16.25 2.61 -0.94
C PHE A 24 16.44 4.06 -0.45
N HIS A 25 17.18 4.26 0.64
CA HIS A 25 17.58 5.56 1.18
C HIS A 25 19.11 5.73 1.23
N ARG A 26 19.62 6.91 1.63
CA ARG A 26 21.05 7.07 1.90
C ARG A 26 21.41 6.46 3.26
N PRO A 27 22.61 5.89 3.48
CA PRO A 27 22.98 5.33 4.78
C PRO A 27 22.87 6.31 5.95
N GLU A 28 23.08 7.60 5.69
CA GLU A 28 23.01 8.68 6.67
C GLU A 28 21.65 9.39 6.70
N ALA A 29 20.64 8.88 5.99
CA ALA A 29 19.31 9.47 5.98
C ALA A 29 18.71 9.47 7.38
N ASP A 30 18.04 10.55 7.75
CA ASP A 30 17.22 10.55 8.95
C ASP A 30 16.03 9.60 8.79
N ARG A 31 15.31 9.36 9.89
CA ARG A 31 14.20 8.40 9.90
C ARG A 31 13.08 8.79 8.93
N VAL A 32 12.78 10.07 8.78
CA VAL A 32 11.67 10.53 7.92
C VAL A 32 12.05 10.36 6.46
N ASP A 33 13.25 10.80 6.08
CA ASP A 33 13.78 10.66 4.73
C ASP A 33 13.93 9.18 4.34
N ALA A 34 14.45 8.35 5.25
CA ALA A 34 14.59 6.92 5.02
C ALA A 34 13.25 6.24 4.71
N TRP A 35 12.23 6.49 5.54
CA TRP A 35 10.89 5.93 5.34
C TRP A 35 10.23 6.45 4.08
N ALA A 36 10.34 7.75 3.79
CA ALA A 36 9.72 8.34 2.62
C ALA A 36 10.36 7.83 1.32
N ALA A 37 11.69 7.71 1.28
CA ALA A 37 12.42 7.16 0.15
C ALA A 37 12.08 5.67 -0.10
N ASP A 38 12.06 4.85 0.96
CA ASP A 38 11.71 3.43 0.87
C ASP A 38 10.25 3.23 0.40
N ALA A 39 9.30 3.96 0.99
CA ALA A 39 7.89 3.85 0.65
C ALA A 39 7.60 4.35 -0.78
N ALA A 40 8.20 5.48 -1.18
CA ALA A 40 8.06 6.01 -2.53
C ALA A 40 8.66 5.05 -3.57
N THR A 41 9.81 4.44 -3.26
CA THR A 41 10.45 3.47 -4.15
C THR A 41 9.60 2.21 -4.29
N ALA A 42 9.07 1.66 -3.20
CA ALA A 42 8.16 0.51 -3.25
C ALA A 42 6.92 0.80 -4.12
N LEU A 43 6.33 1.99 -3.98
CA LEU A 43 5.19 2.39 -4.81
C LEU A 43 5.59 2.55 -6.29
N ALA A 44 6.76 3.13 -6.56
CA ALA A 44 7.28 3.29 -7.92
C ALA A 44 7.51 1.94 -8.59
N MET A 45 8.03 0.95 -7.85
CA MET A 45 8.21 -0.41 -8.35
C MET A 45 6.87 -1.08 -8.70
N VAL A 46 5.88 -1.00 -7.81
CA VAL A 46 4.52 -1.53 -8.07
C VAL A 46 3.93 -0.96 -9.36
N ILE A 47 4.07 0.35 -9.55
CA ILE A 47 3.57 1.03 -10.76
C ILE A 47 4.40 0.63 -11.98
N GLY A 48 5.73 0.65 -11.86
CA GLY A 48 6.67 0.37 -12.96
C GLY A 48 6.56 -1.05 -13.52
N VAL A 49 6.16 -2.02 -12.70
CA VAL A 49 5.91 -3.41 -13.15
C VAL A 49 4.45 -3.68 -13.54
N GLY A 50 3.63 -2.64 -13.70
CA GLY A 50 2.24 -2.77 -14.14
C GLY A 50 1.28 -3.33 -13.08
N GLN A 51 1.66 -3.36 -11.81
CA GLN A 51 0.83 -3.89 -10.72
C GLN A 51 -0.06 -2.81 -10.06
N GLY A 52 -0.16 -1.62 -10.66
CA GLY A 52 -0.98 -0.51 -10.13
C GLY A 52 -2.46 -0.88 -9.94
N VAL A 53 -3.01 -1.80 -10.72
CA VAL A 53 -4.40 -2.29 -10.59
C VAL A 53 -4.67 -2.97 -9.24
N ARG A 54 -3.62 -3.44 -8.55
CA ARG A 54 -3.72 -4.05 -7.21
C ARG A 54 -3.80 -2.99 -6.11
N LEU A 55 -3.47 -1.73 -6.36
CA LEU A 55 -3.70 -0.64 -5.42
C LEU A 55 -5.17 -0.23 -5.51
N ARG A 56 -5.95 -0.55 -4.47
CA ARG A 56 -7.40 -0.37 -4.46
C ARG A 56 -7.87 0.39 -3.23
N SER A 57 -8.97 1.11 -3.38
CA SER A 57 -9.73 1.68 -2.26
C SER A 57 -10.71 0.64 -1.70
N CYS A 58 -11.02 0.74 -0.42
CA CYS A 58 -11.97 -0.14 0.25
C CYS A 58 -13.40 0.08 -0.27
N ASP A 59 -14.11 -1.00 -0.64
CA ASP A 59 -15.51 -0.93 -1.08
C ASP A 59 -16.51 -0.73 0.10
N ALA A 60 -16.05 -0.74 1.35
CA ALA A 60 -16.95 -0.62 2.49
C ALA A 60 -17.36 0.84 2.70
N SER A 61 -18.67 1.09 2.82
CA SER A 61 -19.20 2.42 3.16
C SER A 61 -18.52 3.01 4.40
N GLY A 62 -18.14 4.28 4.29
CA GLY A 62 -17.43 5.05 5.32
C GLY A 62 -15.99 4.61 5.58
N CYS A 63 -15.30 4.02 4.60
CA CYS A 63 -13.91 3.61 4.74
C CYS A 63 -13.05 4.09 3.57
N ASP A 64 -12.15 5.03 3.86
CA ASP A 64 -11.27 5.65 2.85
C ASP A 64 -9.88 5.00 2.78
N LEU A 65 -9.71 3.84 3.42
CA LEU A 65 -8.44 3.14 3.44
C LEU A 65 -8.14 2.52 2.06
N VAL A 66 -6.88 2.65 1.66
CA VAL A 66 -6.31 1.96 0.49
C VAL A 66 -5.61 0.67 0.91
N PHE A 67 -5.51 -0.29 0.00
CA PHE A 67 -4.80 -1.55 0.22
C PHE A 67 -4.16 -2.06 -1.06
N PHE A 68 -3.14 -2.90 -0.91
CA PHE A 68 -2.59 -3.68 -2.01
C PHE A 68 -3.24 -5.08 -2.05
N ASP A 69 -3.80 -5.44 -3.20
CA ASP A 69 -4.46 -6.72 -3.40
C ASP A 69 -3.46 -7.84 -3.68
N VAL A 70 -3.17 -8.63 -2.65
CA VAL A 70 -2.30 -9.81 -2.71
C VAL A 70 -3.02 -11.10 -3.13
N THR A 71 -4.31 -11.04 -3.48
CA THR A 71 -5.05 -12.23 -3.92
C THR A 71 -4.63 -12.64 -5.33
N ARG A 72 -4.71 -13.95 -5.61
CA ARG A 72 -4.33 -14.52 -6.92
C ARG A 72 -4.99 -13.78 -8.09
N ASN A 73 -6.30 -13.52 -7.97
CA ASN A 73 -7.12 -12.98 -9.06
C ASN A 73 -7.42 -11.47 -8.93
N ALA A 74 -6.69 -10.75 -8.06
CA ALA A 74 -6.94 -9.33 -7.78
C ALA A 74 -8.43 -9.03 -7.46
N SER A 75 -9.05 -9.91 -6.66
CA SER A 75 -10.48 -9.90 -6.36
C SER A 75 -10.81 -9.39 -4.95
N ARG A 76 -9.81 -8.94 -4.17
CA ARG A 76 -10.04 -8.39 -2.83
C ARG A 76 -10.72 -7.04 -2.95
N ARG A 77 -11.83 -6.89 -2.23
CA ARG A 77 -12.68 -5.68 -2.25
C ARG A 77 -12.56 -4.80 -1.01
N PHE A 78 -12.02 -5.34 0.09
CA PHE A 78 -12.01 -4.66 1.39
C PHE A 78 -10.61 -4.59 1.97
N CYS A 79 -10.29 -3.50 2.65
CA CYS A 79 -8.99 -3.29 3.30
C CYS A 79 -8.70 -4.31 4.41
N GLY A 80 -9.70 -5.01 4.93
CA GLY A 80 -9.53 -6.05 5.96
C GLY A 80 -10.82 -6.77 6.33
N VAL A 81 -10.69 -7.76 7.21
CA VAL A 81 -11.80 -8.62 7.66
C VAL A 81 -12.91 -7.82 8.32
N SER A 82 -12.58 -6.78 9.10
CA SER A 82 -13.58 -5.91 9.75
C SER A 82 -14.51 -5.22 8.75
N CYS A 83 -13.95 -4.65 7.66
CA CYS A 83 -14.73 -4.02 6.60
C CYS A 83 -15.55 -5.05 5.80
N GLN A 84 -14.98 -6.23 5.54
CA GLN A 84 -15.69 -7.32 4.90
C GLN A 84 -16.90 -7.80 5.73
N ASN A 85 -16.73 -7.96 7.04
CA ASN A 85 -17.81 -8.37 7.95
C ASN A 85 -18.89 -7.29 8.07
N ARG A 86 -18.51 -6.01 8.15
CA ARG A 86 -19.46 -4.89 8.15
C ARG A 86 -20.32 -4.88 6.90
N ALA A 87 -19.72 -5.08 5.72
CA ALA A 87 -20.43 -5.15 4.45
C ALA A 87 -21.41 -6.34 4.42
N LYS A 88 -20.98 -7.53 4.85
CA LYS A 88 -21.83 -8.73 4.97
C LYS A 88 -23.03 -8.49 5.90
N ALA A 89 -22.80 -7.91 7.07
CA ALA A 89 -23.84 -7.65 8.06
C ALA A 89 -24.87 -6.60 7.57
N SER A 90 -24.42 -5.55 6.88
CA SER A 90 -25.31 -4.57 6.26
C SER A 90 -26.19 -5.19 5.18
N ALA A 91 -25.60 -5.98 4.27
CA ALA A 91 -26.34 -6.69 3.23
C ALA A 91 -27.34 -7.70 3.80
N TYR A 92 -26.99 -8.40 4.89
CA TYR A 92 -27.91 -9.29 5.60
C TYR A 92 -29.11 -8.53 6.18
N ARG A 93 -28.87 -7.40 6.86
CA ARG A 93 -29.96 -6.57 7.41
C ARG A 93 -30.86 -5.98 6.32
N ALA A 94 -30.30 -5.55 5.19
CA ALA A 94 -31.07 -5.03 4.07
C ALA A 94 -32.04 -6.09 3.50
N ARG A 95 -31.55 -7.33 3.31
CA ARG A 95 -32.39 -8.45 2.83
C ARG A 95 -33.51 -8.85 3.79
N ARG A 96 -33.38 -8.59 5.08
CA ARG A 96 -34.44 -8.88 6.08
C ARG A 96 -35.50 -7.79 6.22
N ARG A 97 -35.25 -6.62 5.63
CA ARG A 97 -36.17 -5.47 5.65
C ARG A 97 -37.00 -5.37 4.36
N ALA A 98 -36.59 -6.08 3.31
CA ALA A 98 -37.35 -6.29 2.08
C ALA A 98 -38.25 -7.52 2.26
#